data_AF-A0A3N5MN71-F1
#
_entry.id   AF-A0A3N5MN71-F1
#
_cell.length_a   1.000
_cell.length_b   1.000
_cell.length_c   1.000
_cell.angle_alpha   90.00
_cell.angle_beta   90.00
_cell.angle_gamma   90.00
#
_symmetry.space_group_name_H-M   'P 1'
#
loop_
_entity.id
_entity.type
_entity.pdbx_description
1 polymer ?
#
loop_
_entity_poly.entity_id
_entity_poly.type
_entity_poly.pdbx_seq_one_letter_code
_entity_poly.pdbx_strand_id
1 'polypeptide(L)'
;MGSREQIGRNCPYCGAIVTYDEFFCRACHKRLHDQQNFSAPSTVKPETYAVSVRNPFIAGILSAISPGPGQFYNGEVLKGLLFFLAFIAIAFDMIPLSMVTENHHVFFYGIWALGIIDALYSARQINHSARPCTGASWFLYPLLALFAFIVALHLSTGQPDILYLAKLFPAVGLWTG
;
A
#
# COMPACT_ATOMS: atom_id res chain seq x y z
N MET A 1 -13.21 -15.37 -17.99
CA MET A 1 -13.78 -14.01 -18.18
C MET A 1 -15.29 -14.16 -18.27
N GLY A 2 -15.99 -14.03 -17.15
CA GLY A 2 -17.46 -14.14 -17.14
C GLY A 2 -18.08 -12.84 -17.62
N SER A 3 -18.83 -12.87 -18.72
CA SER A 3 -19.60 -11.72 -19.19
C SER A 3 -20.68 -11.41 -18.16
N ARG A 4 -20.59 -10.23 -17.55
CA ARG A 4 -21.64 -9.66 -16.70
C ARG A 4 -22.91 -9.52 -17.55
N GLU A 5 -23.98 -10.18 -17.14
CA GLU A 5 -25.29 -10.07 -17.78
C GLU A 5 -25.85 -8.68 -17.44
N GLN A 6 -25.63 -7.71 -18.33
CA GLN A 6 -26.17 -6.37 -18.18
C GLN A 6 -27.64 -6.40 -18.60
N ILE A 7 -28.54 -6.32 -17.63
CA ILE A 7 -29.99 -6.22 -17.85
C ILE A 7 -30.24 -4.97 -18.70
N GLY A 8 -30.71 -5.13 -19.94
CA GLY A 8 -30.92 -4.01 -20.86
C GLY A 8 -32.14 -3.14 -20.50
N ARG A 9 -32.17 -1.91 -21.02
CA ARG A 9 -33.30 -0.97 -20.94
C ARG A 9 -34.12 -0.99 -22.23
N ASN A 10 -35.41 -0.65 -22.17
CA ASN A 10 -36.23 -0.56 -23.37
C ASN A 10 -35.98 0.77 -24.11
N CYS A 11 -35.85 0.70 -25.44
CA CYS A 11 -35.73 1.85 -26.31
C CYS A 11 -37.04 2.66 -26.31
N PRO A 12 -37.00 3.99 -26.05
CA PRO A 12 -38.20 4.82 -25.99
C PRO A 12 -38.91 4.98 -27.34
N TYR A 13 -38.22 4.68 -28.45
CA TYR A 13 -38.78 4.85 -29.79
C TYR A 13 -39.43 3.60 -30.37
N CYS A 14 -38.98 2.40 -29.97
CA CYS A 14 -39.45 1.14 -30.57
C CYS A 14 -39.68 0.00 -29.58
N GLY A 15 -39.34 0.18 -28.30
CA GLY A 15 -39.54 -0.84 -27.27
C GLY A 15 -38.53 -1.98 -27.25
N ALA A 16 -37.57 -2.04 -28.19
CA ALA A 16 -36.52 -3.06 -28.19
C ALA A 16 -35.59 -2.91 -26.97
N ILE A 17 -35.08 -4.04 -26.44
CA ILE A 17 -34.13 -4.05 -25.33
C ILE A 17 -32.75 -3.62 -25.86
N VAL A 18 -32.12 -2.65 -25.19
CA VAL A 18 -30.83 -2.04 -25.53
C VAL A 18 -29.92 -2.11 -24.31
N THR A 19 -28.64 -2.45 -24.49
CA THR A 19 -27.65 -2.48 -23.40
C THR A 19 -27.24 -1.06 -22.99
N TYR A 20 -26.71 -0.89 -21.77
CA TYR A 20 -26.42 0.43 -21.21
C TYR A 20 -25.28 1.19 -21.93
N ASP A 21 -24.42 0.46 -22.63
CA ASP A 21 -23.28 0.98 -23.39
C ASP A 21 -23.63 1.41 -24.83
N GLU A 22 -24.86 1.15 -25.28
CA GLU A 22 -25.27 1.45 -26.66
C GLU A 22 -25.88 2.86 -26.81
N PHE A 23 -25.24 3.67 -27.66
CA PHE A 23 -25.70 5.02 -28.03
C PHE A 23 -26.74 5.01 -29.17
N PHE A 24 -26.91 3.86 -29.82
CA PHE A 24 -27.81 3.67 -30.96
C PHE A 24 -28.63 2.40 -30.76
N CYS A 25 -29.94 2.48 -30.98
CA CYS A 25 -30.78 1.28 -30.95
C CYS A 25 -30.58 0.48 -32.24
N ARG A 26 -30.16 -0.79 -32.13
CA ARG A 26 -29.96 -1.69 -33.29
C ARG A 26 -31.25 -2.05 -34.05
N ALA A 27 -32.41 -1.90 -33.41
CA ALA A 27 -33.69 -2.24 -34.03
C ALA A 27 -34.26 -1.07 -34.87
N CYS A 28 -34.21 0.16 -34.34
CA CYS A 28 -34.81 1.33 -35.00
C CYS A 28 -33.81 2.36 -35.53
N HIS A 29 -32.50 2.14 -35.31
CA HIS A 29 -31.39 3.00 -35.72
C HIS A 29 -31.47 4.48 -35.26
N LYS A 30 -32.34 4.79 -34.30
CA LYS A 30 -32.40 6.12 -33.69
C LYS A 30 -31.31 6.24 -32.62
N ARG A 31 -30.68 7.43 -32.59
CA ARG A 31 -29.71 7.80 -31.56
C ARG A 31 -30.44 8.05 -30.23
N LEU A 32 -29.96 7.42 -29.17
CA LEU A 32 -30.48 7.61 -27.82
C LEU A 32 -29.77 8.82 -27.20
N HIS A 33 -30.45 9.96 -27.15
CA HIS A 33 -29.87 11.21 -26.62
C HIS A 33 -29.89 11.28 -25.09
N ASP A 34 -30.68 10.43 -24.44
CA ASP A 34 -30.86 10.45 -23.00
C ASP A 34 -29.97 9.40 -22.32
N GLN A 35 -28.69 9.78 -22.15
CA GLN A 35 -27.80 9.12 -21.19
C GLN A 35 -27.92 9.73 -19.79
N GLN A 36 -28.73 10.77 -19.60
CA GLN A 36 -28.67 11.60 -18.39
C GLN A 36 -29.71 11.28 -17.33
N ASN A 37 -30.61 10.32 -17.54
CA ASN A 37 -31.41 9.75 -16.45
C ASN A 37 -30.60 8.74 -15.59
N PHE A 38 -29.39 9.14 -15.18
CA PHE A 38 -28.70 8.58 -14.01
C PHE A 38 -29.40 8.95 -12.69
N SER A 39 -30.46 9.76 -12.77
CA SER A 39 -31.28 10.24 -11.66
C SER A 39 -32.56 9.43 -11.44
N ALA A 40 -32.80 8.34 -12.18
CA ALA A 40 -33.78 7.36 -11.73
C ALA A 40 -33.27 6.76 -10.40
N PRO A 41 -34.06 6.77 -9.30
CA PRO A 41 -33.65 6.12 -8.07
C PRO A 41 -33.51 4.63 -8.35
N SER A 42 -32.27 4.19 -8.60
CA SER A 42 -31.96 2.77 -8.67
C SER A 42 -32.28 2.17 -7.32
N THR A 43 -33.26 1.26 -7.28
CA THR A 43 -33.58 0.45 -6.08
C THR A 43 -32.42 -0.48 -5.72
N VAL A 44 -31.51 -0.71 -6.67
CA VAL A 44 -30.24 -1.38 -6.46
C VAL A 44 -29.30 -0.36 -5.83
N LYS A 45 -29.06 -0.50 -4.51
CA LYS A 45 -27.95 0.16 -3.83
C LYS A 45 -26.71 -0.04 -4.72
N PRO A 46 -25.98 1.03 -5.11
CA PRO A 46 -24.73 0.83 -5.81
C PRO A 46 -23.87 -0.08 -4.94
N GLU A 47 -23.55 -1.27 -5.46
CA GLU A 47 -22.51 -2.10 -4.89
C GLU A 47 -21.19 -1.38 -5.17
N THR A 48 -20.90 -0.37 -4.35
CA THR A 48 -19.60 0.28 -4.31
C THR A 48 -18.65 -0.77 -3.76
N TYR A 49 -18.11 -1.60 -4.65
CA TYR A 49 -16.99 -2.45 -4.32
C TYR A 49 -15.83 -1.50 -4.01
N ALA A 50 -15.52 -1.32 -2.73
CA ALA A 50 -14.33 -0.62 -2.31
C ALA A 50 -13.13 -1.47 -2.79
N VAL A 51 -12.59 -1.14 -3.97
CA VAL A 51 -11.34 -1.72 -4.44
C VAL A 51 -10.28 -1.28 -3.45
N SER A 52 -9.77 -2.24 -2.68
CA SER A 52 -8.60 -2.03 -1.83
C SER A 52 -7.42 -1.67 -2.71
N VAL A 53 -7.06 -0.38 -2.79
CA VAL A 53 -5.94 0.14 -3.60
C VAL A 53 -4.58 -0.35 -3.05
N ARG A 54 -4.52 -0.59 -1.75
CA ARG A 54 -3.34 -1.09 -1.03
C ARG A 54 -3.72 -2.29 -0.16
N ASN A 55 -2.83 -3.25 -0.01
CA ASN A 55 -3.02 -4.33 0.95
C ASN A 55 -2.32 -3.93 2.27
N PRO A 56 -3.07 -3.70 3.38
CA PRO A 56 -2.47 -3.34 4.66
C PRO A 56 -1.47 -4.38 5.17
N PHE A 57 -1.70 -5.67 4.92
CA PHE A 57 -0.79 -6.73 5.36
C PHE A 57 0.57 -6.62 4.67
N ILE A 58 0.60 -6.32 3.37
CA ILE A 58 1.87 -6.12 2.65
C ILE A 58 2.61 -4.90 3.21
N ALA A 59 1.91 -3.79 3.47
CA ALA A 59 2.50 -2.61 4.08
C ALA A 59 3.12 -2.91 5.47
N GLY A 60 2.41 -3.69 6.29
CA GLY A 60 2.88 -4.13 7.60
C GLY A 60 4.10 -5.05 7.53
N ILE A 61 4.10 -6.05 6.64
CA ILE A 61 5.24 -6.97 6.47
C ILE A 61 6.48 -6.21 6.01
N LEU A 62 6.34 -5.28 5.07
CA LEU A 62 7.45 -4.46 4.60
C LEU A 62 8.06 -3.62 5.73
N SER A 63 7.23 -3.02 6.59
CA SER A 63 7.72 -2.30 7.79
C SER A 63 8.24 -3.24 8.89
N ALA A 64 7.78 -4.49 8.95
CA ALA A 64 8.27 -5.47 9.91
C ALA A 64 9.69 -5.95 9.57
N ILE A 65 10.05 -6.01 8.27
CA ILE A 65 11.43 -6.28 7.84
C ILE A 65 12.36 -5.17 8.34
N SER A 66 11.99 -3.91 8.09
CA SER A 66 12.74 -2.73 8.53
C SER A 66 11.81 -1.51 8.48
N PRO A 67 11.97 -0.46 9.30
CA PRO A 67 11.16 0.76 9.19
C PRO A 67 11.39 1.51 7.87
N GLY A 68 10.32 2.01 7.23
CA GLY A 68 10.38 2.81 5.99
C GLY A 68 9.77 2.17 4.73
N PRO A 69 10.12 0.92 4.36
CA PRO A 69 9.54 0.19 3.21
C PRO A 69 8.01 0.18 3.15
N GLY A 70 7.30 0.01 4.27
CA GLY A 70 5.83 0.03 4.28
C GLY A 70 5.25 1.39 3.91
N GLN A 71 5.88 2.48 4.37
CA GLN A 71 5.51 3.85 3.98
C GLN A 71 5.80 4.10 2.49
N PHE A 72 6.93 3.60 1.99
CA PHE A 72 7.27 3.67 0.57
C PHE A 72 6.27 2.91 -0.32
N TYR A 73 5.81 1.74 0.11
CA TYR A 73 4.73 1.00 -0.54
C TYR A 73 3.41 1.80 -0.58
N ASN A 74 3.08 2.51 0.50
CA ASN A 74 1.92 3.39 0.58
C ASN A 74 2.05 4.66 -0.27
N GLY A 75 3.25 4.96 -0.80
CA GLY A 75 3.54 6.17 -1.59
C GLY A 75 3.92 7.39 -0.73
N GLU A 76 4.09 7.22 0.57
CA GLU A 76 4.42 8.29 1.52
C GLU A 76 5.94 8.47 1.62
N VAL A 77 6.56 9.04 0.58
CA VAL A 77 8.04 9.19 0.47
C VAL A 77 8.66 9.87 1.68
N LEU A 78 8.12 11.02 2.08
CA LEU A 78 8.69 11.80 3.18
C LEU A 78 8.65 11.01 4.50
N LYS A 79 7.52 10.35 4.80
CA LYS A 79 7.42 9.52 6.01
C LYS A 79 8.36 8.34 5.97
N GLY A 80 8.43 7.64 4.83
CA GLY A 80 9.34 6.51 4.67
C GLY A 80 10.79 6.89 4.90
N LEU A 81 11.20 8.06 4.38
CA LEU A 81 12.54 8.58 4.61
C LEU A 81 12.77 8.96 6.08
N LEU A 82 11.81 9.60 6.74
CA LEU A 82 11.92 9.95 8.16
C LEU A 82 12.04 8.70 9.05
N PHE A 83 11.19 7.71 8.85
CA PHE A 83 11.27 6.44 9.60
C PHE A 83 12.57 5.71 9.33
N PHE A 84 12.98 5.60 8.06
CA PHE A 84 14.21 4.89 7.69
C PHE A 84 15.46 5.58 8.24
N LEU A 85 15.60 6.90 8.06
CA LEU A 85 16.77 7.64 8.54
C LEU A 85 16.83 7.70 10.06
N ALA A 86 15.70 7.91 10.74
CA ALA A 86 15.67 7.89 12.20
C ALA A 86 16.00 6.49 12.74
N PHE A 87 15.52 5.43 12.08
CA PHE A 87 15.89 4.06 12.44
C PHE A 87 17.38 3.80 12.28
N ILE A 88 17.99 4.18 11.15
CA ILE A 88 19.44 4.04 10.92
C ILE A 88 20.23 4.85 11.96
N ALA A 89 19.80 6.07 12.26
CA ALA A 89 20.48 6.91 13.26
C ALA A 89 20.44 6.28 14.66
N ILE A 90 19.32 5.65 15.04
CA ILE A 90 19.21 4.92 16.32
C ILE A 90 20.04 3.63 16.27
N ALA A 91 19.88 2.81 15.24
CA ALA A 91 20.51 1.50 15.11
C ALA A 91 22.05 1.53 15.14
N PHE A 92 22.65 2.64 14.70
CA PHE A 92 24.09 2.86 14.65
C PHE A 92 24.59 3.89 15.67
N ASP A 93 23.77 4.24 16.68
CA ASP A 93 24.14 5.17 17.76
C ASP A 93 24.65 6.53 17.26
N MET A 94 24.10 7.01 16.13
CA MET A 94 24.49 8.28 15.51
C MET A 94 23.92 9.50 16.25
N ILE A 95 23.03 9.29 17.23
CA ILE A 95 22.38 10.36 18.01
C ILE A 95 23.14 10.50 19.35
N PRO A 96 23.94 11.56 19.56
CA PRO A 96 24.77 11.72 20.77
C PRO A 96 23.95 12.28 21.96
N LEU A 97 22.74 11.76 22.16
CA LEU A 97 21.87 12.15 23.27
C LEU A 97 21.89 11.03 24.32
N SER A 98 22.35 11.33 25.54
CA SER A 98 22.50 10.34 26.62
C SER A 98 21.23 9.54 26.89
N MET A 99 20.07 10.20 26.86
CA MET A 99 18.76 9.55 27.02
C MET A 99 18.51 8.45 25.98
N VAL A 100 18.93 8.66 24.73
CA VAL A 100 18.74 7.71 23.62
C VAL A 100 19.75 6.57 23.72
N THR A 101 21.01 6.88 24.02
CA THR A 101 22.07 5.85 24.12
C THR A 101 21.86 4.92 25.32
N GLU A 102 21.46 5.46 26.48
CA GLU A 102 21.20 4.65 27.69
C GLU A 102 19.97 3.74 27.52
N ASN A 103 18.97 4.21 26.78
CA ASN A 103 17.72 3.47 26.54
C ASN A 103 17.60 2.98 25.09
N HIS A 104 18.74 2.66 24.44
CA HIS A 104 18.81 2.35 23.01
C HIS A 104 17.75 1.33 22.57
N HIS A 105 17.59 0.24 23.30
CA HIS A 105 16.63 -0.83 23.00
C HIS A 105 15.17 -0.33 22.95
N VAL A 106 14.78 0.59 23.84
CA VAL A 106 13.42 1.16 23.86
C VAL A 106 13.18 1.99 22.60
N PHE A 107 14.14 2.83 22.21
CA PHE A 107 14.02 3.65 21.01
C PHE A 107 14.07 2.82 19.73
N PHE A 108 14.95 1.81 19.68
CA PHE A 108 15.11 0.90 18.56
C PHE A 108 13.84 0.10 18.28
N TYR A 109 13.28 -0.57 19.28
CA TYR A 109 12.03 -1.33 19.10
C TYR A 109 10.81 -0.40 19.02
N GLY A 110 10.85 0.76 19.68
CA GLY A 110 9.80 1.77 19.63
C GLY A 110 9.60 2.33 18.23
N ILE A 111 10.66 2.78 17.56
CA ILE A 111 10.56 3.30 16.20
C ILE A 111 10.13 2.20 15.21
N TRP A 112 10.57 0.96 15.44
CA TRP A 112 10.16 -0.17 14.64
C TRP A 112 8.67 -0.49 14.76
N ALA A 113 8.15 -0.58 15.98
CA ALA A 113 6.72 -0.77 16.22
C ALA A 113 5.88 0.38 15.63
N LEU A 114 6.32 1.63 15.81
CA LEU A 114 5.66 2.80 15.21
C LEU A 114 5.64 2.73 13.68
N GLY A 115 6.74 2.32 13.06
CA GLY A 115 6.83 2.14 11.61
C GLY A 115 5.87 1.08 11.06
N ILE A 116 5.62 0.00 11.82
CA ILE A 116 4.62 -1.03 11.47
C ILE A 116 3.20 -0.49 11.61
N ILE A 117 2.89 0.15 12.74
CA ILE A 117 1.56 0.70 13.03
C ILE A 117 1.19 1.78 12.01
N ASP A 118 2.10 2.71 11.72
CA ASP A 118 1.88 3.78 10.73
C ASP A 118 1.66 3.20 9.32
N ALA A 119 2.45 2.21 8.89
CA ALA A 119 2.26 1.59 7.57
C ALA A 119 0.90 0.88 7.44
N LEU A 120 0.46 0.15 8.47
CA LEU A 120 -0.85 -0.49 8.52
C LEU A 120 -1.99 0.53 8.49
N TYR A 121 -1.86 1.58 9.30
CA TYR A 121 -2.87 2.62 9.42
C TYR A 121 -2.99 3.45 8.13
N SER A 122 -1.87 3.90 7.56
CA SER A 122 -1.84 4.61 6.29
C SER A 122 -2.45 3.79 5.15
N ALA A 123 -2.14 2.49 5.05
CA ALA A 123 -2.74 1.63 4.03
C ALA A 123 -4.26 1.54 4.16
N ARG A 124 -4.78 1.41 5.39
CA ARG A 124 -6.22 1.42 5.67
C ARG A 124 -6.85 2.77 5.31
N GLN A 125 -6.21 3.88 5.67
CA GLN A 125 -6.72 5.22 5.32
C GLN A 125 -6.80 5.45 3.81
N ILE A 126 -5.81 4.98 3.05
CA ILE A 126 -5.82 5.04 1.58
C ILE A 126 -6.98 4.23 1.01
N ASN A 127 -7.25 3.03 1.54
CA ASN A 127 -8.36 2.20 1.10
C ASN A 127 -9.74 2.79 1.42
N HIS A 128 -9.85 3.56 2.50
CA HIS A 128 -11.07 4.30 2.85
C HIS A 128 -11.20 5.65 2.12
N SER A 129 -10.34 5.91 1.12
CA SER A 129 -10.29 7.17 0.36
C SER A 129 -10.11 8.41 1.25
N ALA A 130 -9.60 8.25 2.47
CA ALA A 130 -9.29 9.35 3.38
C ALA A 130 -8.02 10.10 2.97
N ARG A 131 -7.19 9.49 2.11
CA ARG A 131 -5.95 10.08 1.55
C ARG A 131 -5.77 9.70 0.09
N PRO A 132 -5.23 10.61 -0.75
CA PRO A 132 -4.89 10.32 -2.14
C PRO A 132 -3.70 9.34 -2.21
N CYS A 133 -3.69 8.45 -3.21
CA CYS A 133 -2.60 7.52 -3.45
C CYS A 133 -1.86 7.88 -4.74
N THR A 134 -0.56 8.17 -4.62
CA THR A 134 0.30 8.59 -5.75
C THR A 134 1.01 7.42 -6.44
N GLY A 135 0.79 6.17 -5.99
CA GLY A 135 1.57 4.99 -6.40
C GLY A 135 2.65 4.62 -5.40
N ALA A 136 3.30 3.47 -5.56
CA ALA A 136 4.43 3.08 -4.70
C ALA A 136 5.62 3.99 -5.03
N SER A 137 6.38 4.39 -4.02
CA SER A 137 7.53 5.26 -4.26
C SER A 137 8.64 4.52 -5.00
N TRP A 138 9.36 5.26 -5.84
CA TRP A 138 10.52 4.72 -6.54
C TRP A 138 11.61 4.24 -5.56
N PHE A 139 11.74 4.86 -4.38
CA PHE A 139 12.67 4.48 -3.32
C PHE A 139 12.46 3.07 -2.75
N LEU A 140 11.28 2.49 -2.91
CA LEU A 140 11.00 1.13 -2.44
C LEU A 140 11.93 0.10 -3.10
N TYR A 141 12.06 0.16 -4.44
CA TYR A 141 12.79 -0.83 -5.22
C TYR A 141 14.31 -0.88 -4.93
N PRO A 142 15.06 0.24 -4.94
CA PRO A 142 16.48 0.21 -4.62
C PRO A 142 16.72 -0.21 -3.17
N LEU A 143 15.82 0.15 -2.23
CA LEU A 143 15.92 -0.29 -0.84
C LEU A 143 15.74 -1.81 -0.71
N LEU A 144 14.74 -2.38 -1.37
CA LEU A 144 14.54 -3.84 -1.40
C LEU A 144 15.71 -4.56 -2.08
N ALA A 145 16.25 -3.99 -3.16
CA ALA A 145 17.45 -4.54 -3.82
C ALA A 145 18.66 -4.52 -2.89
N LEU A 146 18.86 -3.44 -2.12
CA LEU A 146 19.91 -3.34 -1.10
C LEU A 146 19.72 -4.39 0.00
N PHE A 147 18.51 -4.57 0.52
CA PHE A 147 18.23 -5.61 1.52
C PHE A 147 18.49 -7.01 0.98
N ALA A 148 18.02 -7.31 -0.24
CA ALA A 148 18.28 -8.58 -0.89
C ALA A 148 19.79 -8.82 -1.09
N PHE A 149 20.53 -7.79 -1.48
CA PHE A 149 21.98 -7.87 -1.63
C PHE A 149 22.68 -8.15 -0.29
N ILE A 150 22.32 -7.45 0.79
CA ILE A 150 22.88 -7.67 2.13
C ILE A 150 22.63 -9.11 2.61
N VAL A 151 21.40 -9.61 2.44
CA VAL A 151 21.04 -10.98 2.81
C VAL A 151 21.80 -12.00 1.95
N ALA A 152 21.90 -11.78 0.65
CA ALA A 152 22.65 -12.67 -0.25
C ALA A 152 24.15 -12.70 0.07
N LEU A 153 24.74 -11.55 0.43
CA LEU A 153 26.13 -11.46 0.89
C LEU A 153 26.31 -12.30 2.16
N HIS A 154 25.41 -12.17 3.14
CA HIS A 154 25.44 -12.98 4.37
C HIS A 154 25.36 -14.48 4.08
N LEU A 155 24.43 -14.89 3.21
CA LEU A 155 24.26 -16.30 2.87
C LEU A 155 25.45 -16.88 2.08
N SER A 156 26.20 -16.05 1.36
CA SER A 156 27.31 -16.52 0.51
C SER A 156 28.67 -16.47 1.19
N THR A 157 28.93 -15.47 2.04
CA THR A 157 30.26 -15.26 2.66
C THR A 157 30.23 -15.37 4.18
N GLY A 158 29.05 -15.42 4.81
CA GLY A 158 28.89 -15.28 6.26
C GLY A 158 29.04 -13.85 6.77
N GLN A 159 29.25 -12.87 5.89
CA GLN A 159 29.35 -11.44 6.21
C GLN A 159 28.15 -10.67 5.61
N PRO A 160 27.61 -9.61 6.22
CA PRO A 160 27.90 -9.14 7.56
C PRO A 160 27.44 -10.16 8.61
N ASP A 161 28.00 -10.11 9.81
CA ASP A 161 27.66 -11.01 10.91
C ASP A 161 26.21 -10.81 11.38
N ILE A 162 25.70 -11.80 12.12
CA ILE A 162 24.31 -11.80 12.60
C ILE A 162 24.01 -10.60 13.50
N LEU A 163 24.98 -10.12 14.29
CA LEU A 163 24.79 -8.95 15.15
C LEU A 163 24.64 -7.67 14.31
N TYR A 164 25.38 -7.54 13.21
CA TYR A 164 25.19 -6.45 12.26
C TYR A 164 23.85 -6.55 11.53
N LEU A 165 23.43 -7.75 11.13
CA LEU A 165 22.09 -7.94 10.53
C LEU A 165 20.97 -7.56 11.48
N ALA A 166 21.10 -7.87 12.78
CA ALA A 166 20.12 -7.50 13.80
C ALA A 166 19.93 -5.97 13.93
N LYS A 167 20.95 -5.16 13.60
CA LYS A 167 20.84 -3.70 13.56
C LYS A 167 20.00 -3.18 12.38
N LEU A 168 19.98 -3.90 11.26
CA LEU A 168 19.23 -3.51 10.05
C LEU A 168 17.83 -4.14 10.00
N PHE A 169 17.70 -5.34 10.54
CA PHE A 169 16.51 -6.17 10.53
C PHE A 169 16.14 -6.53 11.98
N PRO A 170 15.30 -5.73 12.65
CA PRO A 170 14.97 -5.94 14.07
C PRO A 170 14.43 -7.33 14.39
N ALA A 171 13.73 -7.95 13.43
CA ALA A 171 13.23 -9.32 13.55
C ALA A 171 14.35 -10.37 13.73
N VAL A 172 15.54 -10.14 13.16
CA VAL A 172 16.72 -11.00 13.38
C VAL A 172 17.21 -10.86 14.81
N GLY A 173 17.22 -9.65 15.36
CA GLY A 173 17.60 -9.39 16.74
C GLY A 173 16.73 -10.13 17.77
N LEU A 174 15.43 -10.27 17.50
CA LEU A 174 14.51 -11.02 18.35
C LEU A 174 14.81 -12.53 18.40
N TRP A 175 15.44 -13.08 17.36
CA TRP A 175 15.79 -14.51 17.30
C TRP A 175 17.12 -14.82 17.98
N THR A 176 17.97 -13.82 18.13
CA THR A 176 19.36 -13.97 18.57
C THR A 176 19.60 -13.45 19.99
N GLY A 177 18.60 -12.79 20.58
CA GLY A 177 18.63 -12.22 21.93
C GLY A 177 18.04 -13.13 22.99
#